data_AF-A0A378JGJ0-F1
#
_entry.id   AF-A0A378JGJ0-F1
#
_cell.length_a   1.000
_cell.length_b   1.000
_cell.length_c   1.000
_cell.angle_alpha   90.00
_cell.angle_beta   90.00
_cell.angle_gamma   90.00
#
_symmetry.space_group_name_H-M   'P 1'
#
loop_
_entity.id
_entity.type
_entity.pdbx_description
1 polymer ?
#
loop_
_entity_poly.entity_id
_entity_poly.type
_entity_poly.pdbx_seq_one_letter_code
_entity_poly.pdbx_strand_id
1 'polypeptide(L)'
;MLKLIEVEAVDYRHWISNEEFITMLGSSFLFPGLTAVKLSALIGYKAAGILGLIFAVISINLPGLILAAIGYQFLNQHSGPTIQKIMVPVQYGALVLLAATAFSVAQGIVNVYYSIPMVIMSMVFFLALTYLQLSPFWGFIAFIGICFFLVH
;
A
#
# COMPACT_ATOMS: atom_id res chain seq x y z
N MET A 1 -1.11 -8.84 10.96
CA MET A 1 -2.23 -8.72 10.01
C MET A 1 -2.42 -9.98 9.19
N LEU A 2 -1.44 -10.42 8.39
CA LEU A 2 -1.61 -11.60 7.51
C LEU A 2 -2.05 -12.86 8.26
N LYS A 3 -1.34 -13.25 9.33
CA LYS A 3 -1.70 -14.43 10.12
C LYS A 3 -3.07 -14.31 10.81
N LEU A 4 -3.48 -13.09 11.15
CA LEU A 4 -4.80 -12.85 11.75
C LEU A 4 -5.92 -13.09 10.71
N ILE A 5 -5.72 -12.62 9.47
CA ILE A 5 -6.67 -12.85 8.37
C ILE A 5 -6.75 -14.34 8.03
N GLU A 6 -5.61 -15.04 8.00
CA GLU A 6 -5.56 -16.49 7.76
C GLU A 6 -6.38 -17.25 8.80
N VAL A 7 -6.13 -17.01 10.10
CA VAL A 7 -6.84 -17.69 11.19
C VAL A 7 -8.34 -17.38 11.16
N GLU A 8 -8.73 -16.11 10.97
CA GLU A 8 -10.14 -15.75 10.96
C GLU A 8 -10.87 -16.35 9.74
N ALA A 9 -10.27 -16.27 8.55
CA ALA A 9 -10.93 -16.69 7.31
C ALA A 9 -10.92 -18.21 7.09
N VAL A 10 -9.83 -18.89 7.48
CA VAL A 10 -9.63 -20.33 7.25
C VAL A 10 -10.06 -21.14 8.47
N ASP A 11 -9.56 -20.80 9.66
CA ASP A 11 -9.70 -21.64 10.86
C ASP A 11 -10.99 -21.35 11.64
N TYR A 12 -11.43 -20.10 11.69
CA TYR A 12 -12.61 -19.70 12.50
C TYR A 12 -13.90 -19.61 11.68
N ARG A 13 -13.89 -18.85 10.57
CA ARG A 13 -15.08 -18.62 9.73
C ARG A 13 -15.27 -19.65 8.63
N HIS A 14 -14.22 -20.40 8.29
CA HIS A 14 -14.19 -21.37 7.19
C HIS A 14 -14.75 -20.81 5.87
N TRP A 15 -14.53 -19.52 5.58
CA TRP A 15 -14.98 -18.88 4.34
C TRP A 15 -14.21 -19.36 3.12
N ILE A 16 -12.98 -19.82 3.33
CA ILE A 16 -12.04 -20.29 2.30
C ILE A 16 -11.21 -21.46 2.83
N SER A 17 -10.71 -22.32 1.95
CA SER A 17 -9.73 -23.35 2.32
C SER A 17 -8.31 -22.78 2.43
N ASN A 18 -7.40 -23.54 3.04
CA ASN A 18 -5.99 -23.15 3.14
C ASN A 18 -5.34 -22.97 1.74
N GLU A 19 -5.66 -23.86 0.80
CA GLU A 19 -5.18 -23.79 -0.59
C GLU A 19 -5.67 -22.52 -1.31
N GLU A 20 -6.95 -22.17 -1.09
CA GLU A 20 -7.52 -20.95 -1.65
C GLU A 20 -6.90 -19.69 -1.04
N PHE A 21 -6.62 -19.70 0.27
CA PHE A 21 -5.92 -18.60 0.92
C PHE A 21 -4.53 -18.39 0.33
N ILE A 22 -3.75 -19.45 0.13
CA ILE A 22 -2.42 -19.37 -0.51
C ILE A 22 -2.54 -18.83 -1.94
N THR A 23 -3.55 -19.27 -2.69
CA THR A 23 -3.79 -18.80 -4.06
C THR A 23 -4.15 -17.31 -4.10
N MET A 24 -5.03 -16.84 -3.20
CA MET A 24 -5.39 -15.43 -3.07
C MET A 24 -4.22 -14.56 -2.55
N LEU A 25 -3.36 -15.13 -1.71
CA LEU A 25 -2.13 -14.48 -1.26
C LEU A 25 -1.15 -14.31 -2.41
N GLY A 26 -0.98 -15.35 -3.24
CA GLY A 26 -0.18 -15.28 -4.47
C GLY A 26 -0.68 -14.18 -5.41
N SER A 27 -1.99 -14.14 -5.68
CA SER A 27 -2.57 -13.12 -6.57
C SER A 27 -2.45 -11.70 -6.02
N SER A 28 -2.41 -11.56 -4.69
CA SER A 28 -2.19 -10.26 -4.05
C SER A 28 -0.79 -9.67 -4.33
N PHE A 29 0.20 -10.45 -4.77
CA PHE A 29 1.51 -9.92 -5.16
C PHE A 29 1.56 -9.43 -6.62
N LEU A 30 0.56 -9.73 -7.45
CA LEU A 30 0.53 -9.32 -8.86
C LEU A 30 0.35 -7.80 -9.04
N PHE A 31 -0.38 -7.16 -8.13
CA PHE A 31 -0.65 -5.72 -8.18
C PHE A 31 0.00 -5.02 -7.00
N PRO A 32 0.72 -3.90 -7.20
CA PRO A 32 1.26 -3.13 -6.08
C PRO A 32 0.14 -2.57 -5.21
N GLY A 33 0.31 -2.64 -3.88
CA GLY A 33 -0.67 -2.13 -2.93
C GLY A 33 -0.74 -2.93 -1.63
N LEU A 34 -1.61 -2.50 -0.71
CA LEU A 34 -1.75 -3.09 0.62
C LEU A 34 -2.28 -4.53 0.55
N THR A 35 -1.42 -5.51 0.83
CA THR A 35 -1.74 -6.95 0.78
C THR A 35 -2.95 -7.29 1.64
N ALA A 36 -3.05 -6.73 2.85
CA ALA A 36 -4.17 -6.98 3.75
C ALA A 36 -5.52 -6.53 3.16
N VAL A 37 -5.56 -5.36 2.50
CA VAL A 37 -6.79 -4.82 1.91
C VAL A 37 -7.23 -5.66 0.71
N LYS A 38 -6.30 -6.06 -0.17
CA LYS A 38 -6.58 -6.93 -1.33
C LYS A 38 -7.11 -8.29 -0.88
N LEU A 39 -6.46 -8.92 0.09
CA LEU A 39 -6.91 -10.19 0.66
C LEU A 39 -8.29 -10.06 1.27
N SER A 40 -8.53 -9.07 2.13
CA SER A 40 -9.85 -8.88 2.73
C SER A 40 -10.94 -8.61 1.68
N ALA A 41 -10.62 -7.92 0.58
CA ALA A 41 -11.55 -7.74 -0.54
C ALA A 41 -11.91 -9.06 -1.23
N LEU A 42 -10.91 -9.90 -1.54
CA LEU A 42 -11.11 -11.21 -2.18
C LEU A 42 -11.88 -12.17 -1.28
N ILE A 43 -11.51 -12.22 0.00
CA ILE A 43 -12.16 -13.07 1.00
C ILE A 43 -13.59 -12.59 1.26
N GLY A 44 -13.79 -11.27 1.39
CA GLY A 44 -15.12 -10.66 1.53
C GLY A 44 -16.00 -10.93 0.31
N TYR A 45 -15.44 -10.87 -0.89
CA TYR A 45 -16.14 -11.24 -2.12
C TYR A 45 -16.59 -12.70 -2.11
N LYS A 46 -15.73 -13.60 -1.63
CA LYS A 46 -16.08 -15.02 -1.54
C LYS A 46 -17.14 -15.29 -0.47
N ALA A 47 -17.10 -14.56 0.65
CA ALA A 47 -18.03 -14.73 1.75
C ALA A 47 -19.46 -14.24 1.43
N ALA A 48 -19.62 -13.08 0.77
CA ALA A 48 -20.94 -12.47 0.54
C ALA A 48 -21.05 -11.66 -0.78
N GLY A 49 -20.26 -12.02 -1.80
CA GLY A 49 -20.26 -11.35 -3.10
C GLY A 49 -19.81 -9.88 -3.01
N ILE A 50 -20.36 -9.04 -3.90
CA ILE A 50 -19.97 -7.62 -4.01
C ILE A 50 -20.20 -6.85 -2.69
N LEU A 51 -21.27 -7.14 -1.97
CA LEU A 51 -21.54 -6.50 -0.67
C LEU A 51 -20.47 -6.89 0.35
N GLY A 52 -20.11 -8.17 0.42
CA GLY A 52 -19.04 -8.64 1.29
C GLY A 52 -17.69 -7.99 1.01
N LEU A 53 -17.36 -7.78 -0.27
CA LEU A 53 -16.16 -7.04 -0.68
C LEU A 53 -16.16 -5.61 -0.14
N ILE A 54 -17.25 -4.87 -0.37
CA ILE A 54 -17.36 -3.46 0.05
C ILE A 54 -17.24 -3.36 1.57
N PHE A 55 -17.99 -4.18 2.30
CA PHE A 55 -17.94 -4.17 3.76
C PHE A 55 -16.56 -4.58 4.28
N ALA A 56 -15.92 -5.61 3.72
CA ALA A 56 -14.58 -6.02 4.15
C ALA A 56 -13.53 -4.91 3.96
N VAL A 57 -13.57 -4.20 2.83
CA VAL A 57 -12.66 -3.08 2.56
C VAL A 57 -12.94 -1.91 3.50
N ILE A 58 -14.20 -1.57 3.76
CA ILE A 58 -14.54 -0.50 4.69
C ILE A 58 -14.09 -0.90 6.10
N SER A 59 -14.46 -2.08 6.58
CA SER A 59 -14.16 -2.55 7.94
C SER A 59 -12.68 -2.60 8.24
N ILE A 60 -11.83 -3.03 7.29
CA ILE A 60 -10.38 -3.08 7.52
C ILE A 60 -9.73 -1.69 7.59
N ASN A 61 -10.29 -0.69 6.88
CA ASN A 61 -9.78 0.68 6.88
C ASN A 61 -10.40 1.57 7.97
N LEU A 62 -11.60 1.23 8.43
CA LEU A 62 -12.38 2.00 9.39
C LEU A 62 -11.62 2.34 10.70
N PRO A 63 -10.94 1.41 11.39
CA PRO A 63 -10.24 1.75 12.64
C PRO A 63 -9.12 2.77 12.42
N GLY A 64 -8.40 2.68 11.30
CA GLY A 64 -7.38 3.66 10.93
C GLY A 64 -7.97 5.03 10.64
N LEU A 65 -9.10 5.08 9.93
CA LEU A 65 -9.81 6.33 9.62
C LEU A 65 -10.34 7.01 10.90
N ILE A 66 -10.91 6.24 11.82
CA ILE A 66 -11.42 6.76 13.10
C ILE A 66 -10.28 7.35 13.92
N LEU A 67 -9.16 6.62 14.06
CA LEU A 67 -8.00 7.11 14.81
C LEU A 67 -7.42 8.38 14.17
N ALA A 68 -7.35 8.44 12.85
CA ALA A 68 -6.88 9.64 12.14
C ALA A 68 -7.82 10.83 12.37
N ALA A 69 -9.14 10.63 12.31
CA ALA A 69 -10.12 11.68 12.55
C ALA A 69 -10.05 12.23 13.99
N ILE A 70 -9.95 11.34 14.99
CA ILE A 70 -9.80 11.73 16.39
C ILE A 70 -8.47 12.48 16.59
N GLY A 71 -7.37 11.95 16.05
CA GLY A 71 -6.06 12.59 16.12
C GLY A 71 -6.05 13.98 15.51
N TYR A 72 -6.71 14.16 14.35
CA TYR A 72 -6.86 15.45 13.71
C TYR A 72 -7.65 16.45 14.57
N GLN A 73 -8.79 16.04 15.13
CA GLN A 73 -9.57 16.90 16.02
C GLN A 73 -8.78 17.30 17.28
N PHE A 74 -8.03 16.35 17.85
CA PHE A 74 -7.20 16.60 19.03
C PHE A 74 -6.08 17.61 18.75
N LEU A 75 -5.39 17.46 17.63
CA LEU A 75 -4.33 18.37 17.18
C LEU A 75 -4.87 19.79 16.90
N ASN A 76 -6.08 19.89 16.35
CA ASN A 76 -6.70 21.18 16.06
C ASN A 76 -7.07 21.94 17.34
N GLN A 77 -7.49 21.22 18.39
CA GLN A 77 -7.84 21.80 19.69
C GLN A 77 -6.62 22.18 20.54
N HIS A 78 -5.49 21.52 20.35
CA HIS A 78 -4.27 21.73 21.14
C HIS A 78 -3.11 22.21 20.26
N SER A 79 -3.27 23.40 19.68
CA SER A 79 -2.26 24.05 18.82
C SER A 79 -1.22 24.83 19.64
N GLY A 80 -0.46 24.12 20.49
CA GLY A 80 0.64 24.67 21.29
C GLY A 80 2.03 24.34 20.72
N PRO A 81 3.08 25.14 21.05
CA PRO A 81 4.45 24.89 20.60
C PRO A 81 5.01 23.52 21.06
N THR A 82 4.50 22.98 22.17
CA THR A 82 4.82 21.63 22.65
C THR A 82 4.33 20.54 21.68
N ILE A 83 3.13 20.68 21.11
CA ILE A 83 2.53 19.66 20.23
C ILE A 83 3.17 19.68 18.85
N GLN A 84 3.56 20.86 18.35
CA GLN A 84 4.39 20.96 17.15
C GLN A 84 5.71 20.21 17.32
N LYS A 85 6.38 20.35 18.48
CA LYS A 85 7.63 19.62 18.77
C LYS A 85 7.42 18.10 18.83
N ILE A 86 6.29 17.63 19.34
CA ILE A 86 5.95 16.19 19.38
C ILE A 86 5.61 15.64 17.98
N MET A 87 5.04 16.47 17.09
CA MET A 87 4.73 16.06 15.72
C MET A 87 5.98 15.83 14.85
N VAL A 88 7.08 16.52 15.14
CA VAL A 88 8.35 16.38 14.39
C VAL A 88 8.85 14.93 14.34
N PRO A 89 9.06 14.21 15.47
CA PRO A 89 9.47 12.81 15.44
C PRO A 89 8.44 11.88 14.81
N VAL A 90 7.14 12.19 14.89
CA VAL A 90 6.08 11.41 14.21
C VAL A 90 6.24 11.50 12.69
N GLN A 91 6.52 12.70 12.16
CA GLN A 91 6.79 12.90 10.74
C GLN A 91 8.06 12.16 10.28
N TYR A 92 9.13 12.21 11.08
CA TYR A 92 10.35 11.45 10.78
C TYR A 92 10.12 9.94 10.86
N GLY A 93 9.32 9.46 11.81
CA GLY A 93 8.92 8.06 11.90
C GLY A 93 8.16 7.61 10.65
N ALA A 94 7.21 8.43 10.18
CA ALA A 94 6.49 8.17 8.94
C ALA A 94 7.44 8.14 7.73
N LEU A 95 8.39 9.07 7.63
CA LEU A 95 9.41 9.07 6.57
C LEU A 95 10.28 7.82 6.59
N VAL A 96 10.73 7.38 7.76
CA VAL A 96 11.55 6.15 7.90
C VAL A 96 10.74 4.92 7.52
N LEU A 97 9.47 4.84 7.92
CA LEU A 97 8.58 3.75 7.52
C LEU A 97 8.37 3.74 5.99
N LEU A 98 8.13 4.90 5.39
CA LEU A 98 8.02 5.01 3.94
C LEU A 98 9.31 4.56 3.25
N ALA A 99 10.47 5.03 3.71
CA ALA A 99 11.76 4.62 3.17
C ALA A 99 12.00 3.11 3.32
N ALA A 100 11.66 2.52 4.47
CA ALA A 100 11.79 1.09 4.71
C ALA A 100 10.87 0.27 3.79
N THR A 101 9.64 0.73 3.55
CA THR A 101 8.72 0.08 2.60
C THR A 101 9.18 0.21 1.16
N ALA A 102 9.71 1.38 0.77
CA ALA A 102 10.30 1.56 -0.55
C ALA A 102 11.50 0.61 -0.75
N PHE A 103 12.34 0.46 0.29
CA PHE A 103 13.48 -0.43 0.25
C PHE A 103 13.07 -1.91 0.16
N SER A 104 12.07 -2.34 0.92
CA SER A 104 11.60 -3.74 0.86
C SER A 104 11.00 -4.10 -0.50
N VAL A 105 10.29 -3.17 -1.13
CA VAL A 105 9.78 -3.33 -2.50
C VAL A 105 10.94 -3.35 -3.50
N ALA A 106 11.92 -2.45 -3.35
CA ALA A 106 13.08 -2.41 -4.23
C ALA A 106 13.86 -3.73 -4.21
N GLN A 107 14.11 -4.32 -3.04
CA GLN A 107 14.80 -5.61 -2.94
C GLN A 107 14.08 -6.76 -3.67
N GLY A 108 12.74 -6.75 -3.68
CA GLY A 108 11.95 -7.74 -4.41
C GLY A 108 12.07 -7.63 -5.93
N ILE A 109 12.35 -6.43 -6.45
CA ILE A 109 12.43 -6.15 -7.89
C ILE A 109 13.88 -6.26 -8.40
N VAL A 110 14.84 -5.70 -7.65
CA VAL A 110 16.25 -5.59 -8.02
C VAL A 110 16.93 -6.96 -8.20
N ASN A 111 16.48 -7.99 -7.48
CA ASN A 111 17.03 -9.34 -7.61
C ASN A 111 16.58 -10.10 -8.88
N VAL A 112 15.55 -9.63 -9.59
CA VAL A 112 14.96 -10.35 -10.74
C VAL A 112 15.42 -9.77 -12.08
N TYR A 113 15.57 -8.44 -12.19
CA TYR A 113 15.99 -7.76 -13.42
C TYR A 113 16.83 -6.50 -13.11
N TYR A 114 18.15 -6.65 -12.97
CA TYR A 114 19.06 -5.51 -12.82
C TYR A 114 19.41 -4.88 -14.17
N SER A 115 18.48 -4.11 -14.72
CA SER A 115 18.70 -3.38 -15.98
C SER A 115 19.03 -1.92 -15.68
N ILE A 116 20.28 -1.51 -15.96
CA ILE A 116 20.76 -0.11 -15.99
C ILE A 116 19.73 0.89 -16.58
N PRO A 117 19.03 0.60 -17.71
CA PRO A 117 18.03 1.52 -18.26
C PRO A 117 16.84 1.80 -17.33
N MET A 118 16.44 0.85 -16.46
CA MET A 118 15.33 1.05 -15.52
C MET A 118 15.68 2.07 -14.43
N VAL A 119 16.93 2.03 -13.94
CA VAL A 119 17.44 2.99 -12.95
C VAL A 119 17.51 4.40 -13.54
N ILE A 120 18.03 4.52 -14.76
CA ILE A 120 18.11 5.81 -15.48
C ILE A 120 16.70 6.37 -15.70
N MET A 121 15.75 5.54 -16.14
CA MET A 121 14.36 5.97 -16.36
C MET A 121 13.70 6.46 -15.07
N SER A 122 13.89 5.73 -13.96
CA SER A 122 13.34 6.12 -12.65
C SER A 122 13.92 7.45 -12.18
N MET A 123 15.20 7.70 -12.45
CA MET A 123 15.89 8.93 -12.07
C MET A 123 15.42 10.13 -12.92
N VAL A 124 15.24 9.91 -14.23
CA VAL A 124 14.65 10.91 -15.15
C VAL A 124 13.21 11.22 -14.78
N PHE A 125 12.41 10.21 -14.42
CA PHE A 125 11.04 10.40 -13.98
C PHE A 125 10.94 11.24 -12.70
N PHE A 126 11.79 10.94 -11.72
CA PHE A 126 11.85 11.70 -10.47
C PHE A 126 12.25 13.16 -10.70
N LEU A 127 13.24 13.41 -11.56
CA LEU A 127 13.64 14.77 -11.96
C LEU A 127 12.51 15.50 -12.70
N ALA A 128 11.80 14.82 -13.61
CA ALA A 128 10.67 15.38 -14.34
C ALA A 128 9.54 15.80 -13.39
N LEU A 129 9.19 14.99 -12.39
CA LEU A 129 8.20 15.35 -11.38
C LEU A 129 8.62 16.57 -10.56
N THR A 130 9.90 16.67 -10.20
CA THR A 130 10.41 17.74 -9.34
C THR A 130 10.46 19.09 -10.07
N TYR A 131 10.82 19.10 -11.36
CA TYR A 131 11.02 20.33 -12.13
C TYR A 131 9.83 20.75 -13.01
N LEU A 132 9.00 19.83 -13.49
CA LEU A 132 7.91 20.14 -14.45
C LEU A 132 6.53 20.32 -13.81
N GLN A 133 6.40 20.17 -12.49
CA GLN A 133 5.10 20.13 -11.78
C GLN A 133 4.05 19.24 -12.47
N LEU A 134 4.51 18.19 -13.15
CA LEU A 134 3.62 17.23 -13.80
C LEU A 134 2.78 16.56 -12.73
N SER A 135 1.45 16.53 -12.97
CA SER A 135 0.56 15.76 -12.11
C SER A 135 1.06 14.30 -12.03
N PRO A 136 1.25 13.73 -10.82
CA PRO A 136 1.86 12.41 -10.66
C PRO A 136 1.16 11.32 -11.48
N PHE A 137 -0.14 11.48 -11.71
CA PHE A 137 -0.96 10.56 -12.49
C PHE A 137 -0.47 10.40 -13.94
N TRP A 138 -0.29 11.50 -14.67
CA TRP A 138 0.18 11.46 -16.06
C TRP A 138 1.63 10.98 -16.15
N GLY A 139 2.43 11.35 -15.14
CA GLY A 139 3.78 10.87 -15.02
C GLY A 139 3.88 9.33 -14.93
N PHE A 140 3.07 8.72 -14.07
CA PHE A 140 3.05 7.27 -13.89
C PHE A 140 2.62 6.53 -15.17
N ILE A 141 1.64 7.05 -15.90
CA ILE A 141 1.18 6.46 -17.17
C ILE A 141 2.31 6.46 -18.21
N ALA A 142 3.03 7.58 -18.35
CA ALA A 142 4.17 7.68 -19.25
C ALA A 142 5.30 6.71 -18.83
N PHE A 143 5.61 6.65 -17.53
CA PHE A 143 6.65 5.76 -17.00
C PHE A 143 6.34 4.27 -17.26
N ILE A 144 5.10 3.84 -16.99
CA ILE A 144 4.66 2.46 -17.24
C ILE A 144 4.73 2.13 -18.73
N GLY A 145 4.27 3.03 -19.60
CA GLY A 145 4.31 2.82 -21.05
C GLY A 145 5.73 2.68 -21.59
N ILE A 146 6.67 3.48 -21.10
CA ILE A 146 8.07 3.43 -21.52
C ILE A 146 8.77 2.17 -20.97
N CYS A 147 8.53 1.82 -19.70
CA CYS A 147 9.08 0.60 -19.11
C CYS A 147 8.55 -0.67 -19.81
N PHE A 148 7.29 -0.68 -20.24
CA PHE A 148 6.71 -1.81 -20.99
C PHE A 148 7.43 -2.04 -22.33
N PHE A 149 7.84 -0.98 -23.02
CA PHE A 149 8.57 -1.07 -24.29
C PHE A 149 10.05 -1.47 -24.15
N LEU A 150 10.64 -1.30 -22.96
CA LEU A 150 12.06 -1.57 -22.68
C LEU A 150 12.33 -2.95 -22.08
N VAL A 151 11.28 -3.63 -21.59
CA VAL A 151 11.37 -4.96 -20.97
C VAL A 151 11.04 -6.09 -21.97
N HIS A 152 10.66 -5.74 -23.21
CA HIS A 152 10.63 -6.67 -24.35
C HIS A 152 11.95 -6.66 -25.11
#